data_AF-A0A9W6F3F0-F1
#
_entry.id   AF-A0A9W6F3F0-F1
#
_cell.length_a   1.000
_cell.length_b   1.000
_cell.length_c   1.000
_cell.angle_alpha   90.00
_cell.angle_beta   90.00
_cell.angle_gamma   90.00
#
_symmetry.space_group_name_H-M   'P 1'
#
loop_
_entity.id
_entity.type
_entity.pdbx_description
1 polymer ?
#
loop_
_entity_poly.entity_id
_entity_poly.type
_entity_poly.pdbx_seq_one_letter_code
_entity_poly.pdbx_strand_id
1 'polypeptide(L)'
;MADEWVPAQYPKGVDTVDLRRLTGVQPKGFKERTAGKRKRDAEEQAEDEQPEAMQEEDTQPAAGHSEKRQKADETTYRPVSGKTWKAPGQRASTVMRPATLGKKSWGKRMTEKAARKHILEQKAEAVAAAKAKRKAAAEQRKAAKERKTANQQKSAVVQKITNSATVKKMMKDKKQRKLLRTADTN
;
A
#
# COMPACT_ATOMS: atom_id res chain seq x y z
N MET A 1 41.82 46.93 -25.71
CA MET A 1 41.55 45.69 -24.96
C MET A 1 40.31 45.97 -24.14
N ALA A 2 39.23 45.21 -24.34
CA ALA A 2 37.97 45.43 -23.62
C ALA A 2 37.95 44.55 -22.38
N ASP A 3 37.76 45.15 -21.21
CA ASP A 3 37.61 44.43 -19.94
C ASP A 3 36.25 43.74 -19.90
N GLU A 4 36.26 42.40 -19.86
CA GLU A 4 35.07 41.59 -19.68
C GLU A 4 34.61 41.62 -18.22
N TRP A 5 33.37 42.07 -18.00
CA TRP A 5 32.74 42.09 -16.69
C TRP A 5 32.32 40.67 -16.27
N VAL A 6 32.87 40.18 -15.15
CA VAL A 6 32.49 38.90 -14.54
C VAL A 6 31.61 39.15 -13.31
N PRO A 7 30.39 38.58 -13.23
CA PRO A 7 29.51 38.78 -12.09
C PRO A 7 30.05 38.12 -10.81
N ALA A 8 29.91 38.83 -9.69
CA ALA A 8 30.35 38.38 -8.38
C ALA A 8 29.60 37.11 -7.95
N GLN A 9 30.34 36.01 -7.76
CA GLN A 9 29.79 34.78 -7.19
C GLN A 9 29.84 34.85 -5.67
N TYR A 10 28.67 34.99 -5.04
CA TYR A 10 28.56 34.88 -3.58
C TYR A 10 28.91 33.45 -3.12
N PRO A 11 29.66 33.28 -2.01
CA PRO A 11 29.96 31.97 -1.48
C PRO A 11 28.66 31.26 -1.07
N LYS A 12 28.44 30.05 -1.62
CA LYS A 12 27.36 29.14 -1.21
C LYS A 12 27.67 28.57 0.18
N GLY A 13 27.56 29.39 1.21
CA GLY A 13 27.79 29.02 2.61
C GLY A 13 26.51 29.01 3.43
N VAL A 14 25.39 28.53 2.87
CA VAL A 14 24.20 28.25 3.67
C VAL A 14 24.03 26.74 3.69
N ASP A 15 24.42 26.12 4.80
CA ASP A 15 24.11 24.73 5.10
C ASP A 15 22.59 24.56 5.07
N THR A 16 22.05 24.17 3.91
CA THR A 16 20.68 23.73 3.79
C THR A 16 20.55 22.41 4.52
N VAL A 17 20.16 22.48 5.80
CA VAL A 17 19.75 21.31 6.56
C VAL A 17 18.54 20.69 5.86
N ASP A 18 18.73 19.55 5.19
CA ASP A 18 17.67 18.86 4.46
C ASP A 18 16.71 18.14 5.43
N LEU A 19 15.67 18.86 5.85
CA LEU A 19 14.63 18.35 6.76
C LEU A 19 13.76 17.23 6.14
N ARG A 20 13.90 16.95 4.84
CA ARG A 20 13.15 15.85 4.19
C ARG A 20 13.69 14.48 4.56
N ARG A 21 14.92 14.41 5.07
CA ARG A 21 15.53 13.17 5.60
C ARG A 21 15.26 12.97 7.10
N LEU A 22 14.49 13.85 7.74
CA LEU A 22 14.11 13.74 9.16
C LEU A 22 12.96 12.73 9.35
N THR A 23 13.00 11.59 8.67
CA THR A 23 12.07 10.48 8.89
C THR A 23 12.59 9.63 10.06
N GLY A 24 11.99 9.76 11.24
CA GLY A 24 12.33 8.94 12.41
C GLY A 24 12.55 9.68 13.72
N VAL A 25 12.59 11.02 13.72
CA VAL A 25 12.61 11.82 14.94
C VAL A 25 11.18 11.97 15.46
N GLN A 26 10.68 10.91 16.09
CA GLN A 26 9.39 10.95 16.77
C GLN A 26 9.55 11.57 18.16
N PRO A 27 8.58 12.35 18.66
CA PRO A 27 8.62 12.88 20.01
C PRO A 27 8.70 11.74 21.04
N LYS A 28 9.47 11.97 22.10
CA LYS A 28 9.74 10.98 23.16
C LYS A 28 8.41 10.46 23.74
N GLY A 29 8.08 9.20 23.47
CA GLY A 29 6.83 8.54 23.88
C GLY A 29 5.94 8.04 22.76
N PHE A 30 6.24 8.34 21.49
CA PHE A 30 5.46 7.84 20.35
C PHE A 30 5.76 6.35 20.06
N LYS A 31 4.77 5.48 20.28
CA LYS A 31 4.83 4.06 19.88
C LYS A 31 4.20 3.89 18.50
N GLU A 32 5.02 3.60 17.51
CA GLU A 32 4.57 3.33 16.14
C GLU A 32 3.81 1.99 16.11
N ARG A 33 2.48 2.05 15.93
CA ARG A 33 1.69 0.84 15.68
C ARG A 33 1.96 0.41 14.25
N THR A 34 2.74 -0.65 14.06
CA THR A 34 2.97 -1.26 12.76
C THR A 34 1.64 -1.74 12.16
N ALA A 35 1.14 -1.00 11.17
CA ALA A 35 -0.13 -1.27 10.49
C ALA A 35 -0.13 -2.60 9.71
N GLY A 36 1.01 -3.30 9.63
CA GLY A 36 1.19 -4.53 8.86
C GLY A 36 0.66 -5.81 9.52
N LYS A 37 0.50 -5.86 10.85
CA LYS A 37 0.06 -7.11 11.52
C LYS A 37 -1.39 -7.49 11.18
N ARG A 38 -2.31 -6.52 11.13
CA ARG A 38 -3.73 -6.80 10.86
C ARG A 38 -4.02 -7.22 9.42
N LYS A 39 -3.13 -6.90 8.48
CA LYS A 39 -3.35 -7.19 7.07
C LYS A 39 -2.95 -8.62 6.72
N ARG A 40 -1.98 -9.20 7.44
CA ARG A 40 -1.54 -10.59 7.21
C ARG A 40 -2.54 -11.59 7.76
N ASP A 41 -3.05 -11.35 8.97
CA ASP A 41 -4.06 -12.23 9.59
C ASP A 41 -5.38 -12.28 8.77
N ALA A 42 -5.76 -11.18 8.11
CA ALA A 42 -6.95 -11.12 7.26
C ALA A 42 -6.78 -11.77 5.87
N GLU A 43 -5.53 -11.97 5.42
CA GLU A 43 -5.21 -12.58 4.11
C GLU A 43 -5.05 -14.10 4.28
N GLU A 44 -4.46 -14.55 5.40
CA GLU A 44 -4.39 -15.98 5.79
C GLU A 44 -5.78 -16.57 6.05
N GLN A 45 -6.70 -15.81 6.65
CA GLN A 45 -8.05 -16.28 6.94
C GLN A 45 -8.97 -16.35 5.70
N ALA A 46 -8.56 -15.75 4.57
CA ALA A 46 -9.34 -15.74 3.32
C ALA A 46 -8.88 -16.82 2.31
N GLU A 47 -7.74 -17.48 2.53
CA GLU A 47 -7.23 -18.53 1.63
C GLU A 47 -7.69 -19.95 2.04
N ASP A 48 -8.13 -20.16 3.28
CA ASP A 48 -8.61 -21.46 3.78
C ASP A 48 -10.12 -21.74 3.54
N GLU A 49 -10.90 -20.76 3.04
CA GLU A 49 -12.32 -20.95 2.69
C GLU A 49 -12.52 -20.97 1.17
N GLN A 50 -12.26 -22.12 0.55
CA GLN A 50 -12.82 -22.45 -0.77
C GLN A 50 -14.30 -22.89 -0.64
N PRO A 51 -15.13 -22.74 -1.70
CA PRO A 51 -16.56 -22.48 -1.59
C PRO A 51 -17.39 -23.76 -1.50
N GLU A 52 -17.95 -24.03 -0.32
CA GLU A 52 -19.06 -24.98 -0.19
C GLU A 52 -20.40 -24.27 -0.37
N ALA A 53 -21.11 -24.72 -1.40
CA ALA A 53 -22.56 -24.80 -1.55
C ALA A 53 -23.43 -23.65 -0.99
N MET A 54 -24.09 -22.94 -1.91
CA MET A 54 -25.38 -22.29 -1.68
C MET A 54 -26.35 -23.23 -0.95
N GLN A 55 -26.70 -22.88 0.28
CA GLN A 55 -27.99 -23.23 0.86
C GLN A 55 -28.53 -22.01 1.61
N GLU A 56 -29.67 -21.52 1.12
CA GLU A 56 -30.49 -20.51 1.77
C GLU A 56 -30.92 -21.04 3.14
N GLU A 57 -30.57 -20.33 4.21
CA GLU A 57 -31.36 -20.35 5.43
C GLU A 57 -31.31 -18.96 6.10
N ASP A 58 -32.50 -18.39 6.26
CA ASP A 58 -32.78 -17.18 7.03
C ASP A 58 -32.22 -17.34 8.44
N THR A 59 -31.09 -16.69 8.73
CA THR A 59 -30.69 -16.44 10.11
C THR A 59 -30.11 -15.03 10.19
N GLN A 60 -30.99 -14.10 10.56
CA GLN A 60 -30.58 -12.77 11.01
C GLN A 60 -29.52 -12.90 12.11
N PRO A 61 -28.31 -12.36 11.96
CA PRO A 61 -27.46 -12.16 13.11
C PRO A 61 -28.10 -11.04 13.93
N ALA A 62 -28.77 -11.44 15.02
CA ALA A 62 -29.19 -10.52 16.07
C ALA A 62 -27.96 -9.68 16.45
N ALA A 63 -27.97 -8.42 16.01
CA ALA A 63 -26.96 -7.45 16.31
C ALA A 63 -26.94 -7.31 17.84
N GLY A 64 -26.02 -8.04 18.48
CA GLY A 64 -25.69 -7.84 19.88
C GLY A 64 -25.35 -6.37 20.05
N HIS A 65 -26.30 -5.62 20.59
CA HIS A 65 -26.10 -4.25 20.99
C HIS A 65 -25.01 -4.30 22.05
N SER A 66 -23.75 -4.03 21.64
CA SER A 66 -22.68 -3.78 22.58
C SER A 66 -23.18 -2.64 23.46
N GLU A 67 -23.49 -2.94 24.72
CA GLU A 67 -23.86 -1.94 25.71
C GLU A 67 -22.68 -0.97 25.81
N LYS A 68 -22.79 0.14 25.07
CA LYS A 68 -21.87 1.24 25.19
C LYS A 68 -22.02 1.68 26.64
N ARG A 69 -21.00 1.39 27.46
CA ARG A 69 -20.89 1.87 28.85
C ARG A 69 -21.42 3.29 28.91
N GLN A 70 -22.62 3.46 29.46
CA GLN A 70 -23.17 4.79 29.67
C GLN A 70 -22.23 5.47 30.65
N LYS A 71 -21.60 6.57 30.24
CA LYS A 71 -20.85 7.41 31.18
C LYS A 71 -21.86 7.90 32.21
N ALA A 72 -21.58 7.63 33.48
CA ALA A 72 -22.41 8.00 34.62
C ALA A 72 -22.92 9.44 34.46
N ASP A 73 -24.24 9.59 34.63
CA ASP A 73 -24.86 10.91 34.59
C ASP A 73 -24.21 11.81 35.65
N GLU A 74 -23.82 13.01 35.23
CA GLU A 74 -23.12 14.02 36.04
C GLU A 74 -23.96 14.55 37.21
N THR A 75 -25.20 14.09 37.34
CA THR A 75 -26.14 14.45 38.41
C THR A 75 -25.89 13.69 39.71
N THR A 76 -25.31 12.49 39.68
CA THR A 76 -25.20 11.64 40.89
C THR A 76 -24.01 12.00 41.79
N TYR A 77 -23.01 12.74 41.28
CA TYR A 77 -21.80 13.12 42.04
C TYR A 77 -21.60 14.64 42.08
N ARG A 78 -22.62 15.41 42.47
CA ARG A 78 -22.45 16.83 42.77
C ARG A 78 -21.92 17.01 44.21
N PRO A 79 -20.80 17.72 44.42
CA PRO A 79 -20.39 18.10 45.77
C PRO A 79 -21.44 19.05 46.37
N VAL A 80 -21.79 18.83 47.64
CA VAL A 80 -22.81 19.58 48.40
C VAL A 80 -22.58 21.10 48.37
N SER A 81 -21.35 21.55 48.14
CA SER A 81 -20.96 22.96 48.09
C SER A 81 -21.40 23.72 46.82
N GLY A 82 -22.01 23.07 45.83
CA GLY A 82 -22.55 23.71 44.61
C GLY A 82 -21.51 24.37 43.69
N LYS A 83 -20.24 24.46 44.11
CA LYS A 83 -19.17 25.15 43.40
C LYS A 83 -18.47 24.18 42.44
N THR A 84 -18.86 24.20 41.18
CA THR A 84 -18.14 23.51 40.10
C THR A 84 -16.98 24.36 39.61
N TRP A 85 -15.75 23.87 39.75
CA TRP A 85 -14.52 24.58 39.36
C TRP A 85 -14.20 24.50 37.85
N LYS A 86 -14.88 23.62 37.11
CA LYS A 86 -14.73 23.44 35.66
C LYS A 86 -16.10 23.51 34.99
N ALA A 87 -16.19 24.22 33.86
CA ALA A 87 -17.40 24.25 33.05
C ALA A 87 -17.69 22.84 32.47
N PRO A 88 -18.96 22.41 32.39
CA PRO A 88 -19.30 21.13 31.78
C PRO A 88 -18.87 21.13 30.31
N GLY A 89 -18.06 20.14 29.92
CA GLY A 89 -17.59 20.01 28.54
C GLY A 89 -18.74 19.64 27.61
N GLN A 90 -18.92 20.38 26.51
CA GLN A 90 -19.91 19.99 25.51
C GLN A 90 -19.52 18.70 24.80
N ARG A 91 -20.50 17.80 24.61
CA ARG A 91 -20.29 16.56 23.85
C ARG A 91 -19.93 16.89 22.40
N ALA A 92 -18.94 16.19 21.84
CA ALA A 92 -18.51 16.38 20.45
C ALA A 92 -19.67 16.22 19.46
N SER A 93 -20.65 15.37 19.75
CA SER A 93 -21.87 15.21 18.94
C SER A 93 -22.74 16.48 18.86
N THR A 94 -22.65 17.37 19.85
CA THR A 94 -23.37 18.65 19.89
C THR A 94 -22.60 19.72 19.10
N VAL A 95 -21.28 19.74 19.20
CA VAL A 95 -20.41 20.71 18.51
C VAL A 95 -20.25 20.39 17.02
N MET A 96 -20.14 19.09 16.68
CA MET A 96 -19.86 18.63 15.31
C MET A 96 -21.10 18.46 14.44
N ARG A 97 -22.32 18.64 14.97
CA ARG A 97 -23.54 18.68 14.14
C ARG A 97 -23.67 20.08 13.54
N PRO A 98 -23.39 20.30 12.25
CA PRO A 98 -23.76 21.56 11.62
C PRO A 98 -25.26 21.80 11.79
N ALA A 99 -25.63 22.98 12.25
CA ALA A 99 -27.02 23.41 12.50
C ALA A 99 -27.95 23.27 11.27
N THR A 100 -27.38 23.03 10.10
CA THR A 100 -28.04 22.94 8.80
C THR A 100 -28.32 21.50 8.33
N LEU A 101 -27.94 20.47 9.10
CA LEU A 101 -28.09 19.05 8.71
C LEU A 101 -29.53 18.62 8.40
N GLY A 102 -30.54 19.33 8.92
CA GLY A 102 -31.96 19.01 8.70
C GLY A 102 -32.65 19.77 7.57
N LYS A 103 -32.05 20.84 7.02
CA LYS A 103 -32.75 21.82 6.16
C LYS A 103 -32.30 21.82 4.70
N LYS A 104 -31.79 20.70 4.18
CA LYS A 104 -31.49 20.61 2.73
C LYS A 104 -32.76 20.27 1.97
N SER A 105 -33.13 21.13 1.02
CA SER A 105 -34.20 20.86 0.06
C SER A 105 -33.88 19.61 -0.76
N TRP A 106 -34.90 18.90 -1.23
CA TRP A 106 -34.75 17.67 -2.01
C TRP A 106 -33.86 17.87 -3.24
N GLY A 107 -34.03 18.98 -3.96
CA GLY A 107 -33.19 19.34 -5.10
C GLY A 107 -31.71 19.42 -4.74
N LYS A 108 -31.37 20.04 -3.60
CA LYS A 108 -29.98 20.13 -3.13
C LYS A 108 -29.40 18.77 -2.72
N ARG A 109 -30.23 17.85 -2.22
CA ARG A 109 -29.79 16.47 -1.93
C ARG A 109 -29.48 15.70 -3.21
N MET A 110 -30.27 15.91 -4.26
CA MET A 110 -30.04 15.24 -5.55
C MET A 110 -28.81 15.77 -6.28
N THR A 111 -28.58 17.09 -6.27
CA THR A 111 -27.35 17.64 -6.84
C THR A 111 -26.10 17.17 -6.10
N GLU A 112 -26.14 17.14 -4.75
CA GLU A 112 -25.05 16.57 -3.95
C GLU A 112 -24.84 15.08 -4.23
N LYS A 113 -25.91 14.30 -4.43
CA LYS A 113 -25.81 12.87 -4.77
C LYS A 113 -25.18 12.66 -6.15
N ALA A 114 -25.60 13.43 -7.15
CA ALA A 114 -25.03 13.40 -8.49
C ALA A 114 -23.54 13.80 -8.48
N ALA A 115 -23.20 14.88 -7.78
CA ALA A 115 -21.81 15.33 -7.63
C ALA A 115 -20.93 14.27 -6.94
N ARG A 116 -21.44 13.62 -5.89
CA ARG A 116 -20.73 12.52 -5.22
C ARG A 116 -20.51 11.33 -6.16
N LYS A 117 -21.53 10.94 -6.92
CA LYS A 117 -21.43 9.84 -7.88
C LYS A 117 -20.36 10.13 -8.92
N HIS A 118 -20.38 11.33 -9.52
CA HIS A 118 -19.40 11.76 -10.50
C HIS A 118 -17.96 11.73 -9.94
N ILE A 119 -17.74 12.22 -8.72
CA ILE A 119 -16.41 12.17 -8.08
C ILE A 119 -15.95 10.72 -7.85
N LEU A 120 -16.85 9.82 -7.47
CA LEU A 120 -16.52 8.40 -7.27
C LEU A 120 -16.17 7.71 -8.60
N GLU A 121 -16.91 8.00 -9.67
CA GLU A 121 -16.63 7.50 -11.02
C GLU A 121 -15.25 7.97 -11.50
N GLN A 122 -14.96 9.27 -11.40
CA GLN A 122 -13.64 9.80 -11.76
C GLN A 122 -12.49 9.16 -10.97
N LYS A 123 -12.70 8.90 -9.67
CA LYS A 123 -11.71 8.19 -8.84
C LYS A 123 -11.53 6.74 -9.30
N ALA A 124 -12.62 6.04 -9.61
CA ALA A 124 -12.57 4.68 -10.10
C ALA A 124 -11.83 4.59 -11.44
N GLU A 125 -12.13 5.51 -12.37
CA GLU A 125 -11.46 5.62 -13.67
C GLU A 125 -9.95 5.88 -13.51
N ALA A 126 -9.56 6.82 -12.64
CA ALA A 126 -8.15 7.12 -12.38
C ALA A 126 -7.39 5.90 -11.82
N VAL A 127 -8.01 5.17 -10.89
CA VAL A 127 -7.42 3.95 -10.32
C VAL A 127 -7.34 2.84 -11.37
N ALA A 128 -8.37 2.66 -12.19
CA ALA A 128 -8.38 1.68 -13.27
C ALA A 128 -7.28 1.99 -14.30
N ALA A 129 -7.12 3.26 -14.71
CA ALA A 129 -6.05 3.69 -15.60
C ALA A 129 -4.65 3.43 -15.02
N ALA A 130 -4.45 3.69 -13.73
CA ALA A 130 -3.18 3.40 -13.05
C ALA A 130 -2.90 1.87 -13.00
N LYS A 131 -3.90 1.06 -12.68
CA LYS A 131 -3.80 -0.41 -12.69
C LYS A 131 -3.48 -0.95 -14.09
N ALA A 132 -4.15 -0.43 -15.12
CA ALA A 132 -3.92 -0.81 -16.51
C ALA A 132 -2.47 -0.51 -16.94
N LYS A 133 -1.95 0.68 -16.64
CA LYS A 133 -0.54 1.04 -16.90
C LYS A 133 0.43 0.09 -16.21
N ARG A 134 0.19 -0.25 -14.94
CA ARG A 134 1.04 -1.19 -14.19
C ARG A 134 0.98 -2.60 -14.79
N LYS A 135 -0.20 -3.08 -15.18
CA LYS A 135 -0.40 -4.38 -15.80
C LYS A 135 0.32 -4.46 -17.15
N ALA A 136 0.15 -3.46 -18.01
CA ALA A 136 0.85 -3.38 -19.30
C ALA A 136 2.39 -3.40 -19.13
N ALA A 137 2.93 -2.64 -18.18
CA ALA A 137 4.37 -2.65 -17.90
C ALA A 137 4.86 -4.03 -17.38
N ALA A 138 4.05 -4.71 -16.57
CA ALA A 138 4.36 -6.05 -16.09
C ALA A 138 4.33 -7.09 -17.22
N GLU A 139 3.35 -7.02 -18.11
CA GLU A 139 3.23 -7.88 -19.28
C GLU A 139 4.40 -7.70 -20.25
N GLN A 140 4.81 -6.45 -20.52
CA GLN A 140 5.99 -6.19 -21.33
C GLN A 140 7.26 -6.80 -20.72
N ARG A 141 7.43 -6.70 -19.40
CA ARG A 141 8.56 -7.32 -18.70
C ARG A 141 8.52 -8.85 -18.78
N LYS A 142 7.34 -9.46 -18.65
CA LYS A 142 7.17 -10.93 -18.79
C LYS A 142 7.50 -11.37 -20.21
N ALA A 143 6.92 -10.73 -21.22
CA ALA A 143 7.20 -11.02 -22.63
C ALA A 143 8.69 -10.83 -22.98
N ALA A 144 9.35 -9.80 -22.46
CA ALA A 144 10.79 -9.60 -22.66
C ALA A 144 11.63 -10.71 -22.01
N LYS A 145 11.26 -11.16 -20.81
CA LYS A 145 11.91 -12.30 -20.14
C LYS A 145 11.72 -13.59 -20.92
N GLU A 146 10.50 -13.88 -21.36
CA GLU A 146 10.17 -15.07 -22.14
C GLU A 146 10.92 -15.09 -23.48
N ARG A 147 11.00 -13.95 -24.18
CA ARG A 147 11.82 -13.83 -25.39
C ARG A 147 13.29 -14.07 -25.09
N LYS A 148 13.81 -13.53 -23.98
CA LYS A 148 15.21 -13.74 -23.58
C LYS A 148 15.48 -15.21 -23.25
N THR A 149 14.60 -15.89 -22.51
CA THR A 149 14.75 -17.31 -22.19
C THR A 149 14.61 -18.18 -23.43
N ALA A 150 13.66 -17.88 -24.32
CA ALA A 150 13.51 -18.58 -25.59
C ALA A 150 14.73 -18.38 -26.49
N ASN A 151 15.28 -17.17 -26.56
CA ASN A 151 16.51 -16.90 -27.32
C ASN A 151 17.71 -17.61 -26.70
N GLN A 152 17.82 -17.64 -25.36
CA GLN A 152 18.86 -18.40 -24.66
C GLN A 152 18.77 -19.90 -24.92
N GLN A 153 17.55 -20.46 -24.93
CA GLN A 153 17.31 -21.86 -25.27
C GLN A 153 17.67 -22.16 -26.72
N LYS A 154 17.32 -21.28 -27.66
CA LYS A 154 17.68 -21.42 -29.08
C LYS A 154 19.17 -21.24 -29.33
N SER A 155 19.83 -20.33 -28.61
CA SER A 155 21.28 -20.09 -28.70
C SER A 155 22.10 -21.11 -27.91
N ALA A 156 21.48 -21.88 -27.02
CA ALA A 156 22.07 -23.05 -26.38
C ALA A 156 22.17 -24.21 -27.40
N VAL A 157 22.92 -23.96 -28.48
CA VAL A 157 23.24 -24.91 -29.56
C VAL A 157 24.17 -26.03 -29.07
N VAL A 158 24.76 -25.87 -27.87
CA VAL A 158 25.60 -26.90 -27.26
C VAL A 158 24.76 -27.70 -26.26
N GLN A 159 24.47 -28.95 -26.61
CA GLN A 159 23.76 -29.89 -25.73
C GLN A 159 24.44 -29.96 -24.36
N LYS A 160 23.71 -29.66 -23.29
CA LYS A 160 24.21 -29.82 -21.92
C LYS A 160 24.40 -31.30 -21.63
N ILE A 161 25.63 -31.71 -21.36
CA ILE A 161 25.94 -33.09 -20.97
C ILE A 161 25.58 -33.25 -19.49
N THR A 162 24.41 -33.85 -19.22
CA THR A 162 23.89 -34.01 -17.85
C THR A 162 24.53 -35.18 -17.09
N ASN A 163 25.10 -36.16 -17.79
CA ASN A 163 25.71 -37.33 -17.17
C ASN A 163 27.15 -37.05 -16.71
N SER A 164 27.36 -37.12 -15.38
CA SER A 164 28.64 -36.82 -14.74
C SER A 164 29.76 -37.81 -15.11
N ALA A 165 29.43 -39.06 -15.42
CA ALA A 165 30.41 -40.08 -15.83
C ALA A 165 30.99 -39.77 -17.23
N THR A 166 30.14 -39.31 -18.15
CA THR A 166 30.56 -38.89 -19.49
C THR A 166 31.40 -37.61 -19.46
N VAL A 167 31.05 -36.63 -18.62
CA VAL A 167 31.87 -35.42 -18.41
C VAL A 167 33.26 -35.79 -17.90
N LYS A 168 33.34 -36.70 -16.92
CA LYS A 168 34.64 -37.19 -16.39
C LYS A 168 35.48 -37.90 -17.44
N LYS A 169 34.87 -38.69 -18.35
CA LYS A 169 35.57 -39.33 -19.46
C LYS A 169 36.13 -38.29 -20.44
N MET A 170 35.31 -37.34 -20.86
CA MET A 170 35.71 -36.28 -21.80
C MET A 170 36.73 -35.28 -21.22
N MET A 171 36.71 -35.08 -19.90
CA MET A 171 37.71 -34.26 -19.18
C MET A 171 39.10 -34.90 -19.14
N LYS A 172 39.22 -36.23 -19.30
CA LYS A 172 40.53 -36.91 -19.36
C LYS A 172 41.22 -36.66 -20.71
N ASP A 173 40.45 -36.59 -21.79
CA ASP A 173 40.98 -36.41 -23.14
C ASP A 173 41.25 -34.93 -23.49
N LYS A 174 42.48 -34.61 -23.93
CA LYS A 174 42.90 -33.23 -24.20
C LYS A 174 42.12 -32.54 -25.32
N LYS A 175 41.67 -33.28 -26.33
CA LYS A 175 40.85 -32.75 -27.45
C LYS A 175 39.40 -32.50 -27.01
N GLN A 176 38.78 -33.46 -26.32
CA GLN A 176 37.39 -33.37 -25.86
C GLN A 176 37.21 -32.33 -24.74
N ARG A 177 38.19 -32.19 -23.85
CA ARG A 177 38.23 -31.12 -22.84
C ARG A 177 38.18 -29.70 -23.42
N LYS A 178 38.69 -29.49 -24.64
CA LYS A 178 38.57 -28.19 -25.32
C LYS A 178 37.14 -27.94 -25.83
N LEU A 179 36.41 -28.97 -26.27
CA LEU A 179 34.99 -28.87 -26.64
C LEU A 179 34.07 -28.61 -25.42
N LEU A 180 34.46 -29.10 -24.24
CA LEU A 180 33.70 -28.89 -23.00
C LEU A 180 33.76 -27.44 -22.50
N ARG A 181 34.71 -26.61 -22.93
CA ARG A 181 34.75 -25.18 -22.51
C ARG A 181 33.67 -24.33 -23.16
N THR A 182 33.12 -24.79 -24.28
CA THR A 182 32.02 -24.14 -25.00
C THR A 182 30.64 -24.71 -24.63
N ALA A 183 30.60 -25.88 -23.99
CA ALA A 183 29.39 -26.49 -23.45
C ALA A 183 29.33 -26.16 -21.96
N ASP A 184 28.31 -25.45 -21.48
CA ASP A 184 28.13 -25.23 -20.05
C ASP A 184 28.05 -26.60 -19.32
N THR A 185 29.15 -27.03 -18.71
CA THR A 185 29.17 -28.13 -17.75
C THR A 185 28.59 -27.60 -16.44
N ASN A 186 27.64 -28.33 -15.84
CA ASN A 186 27.00 -27.99 -14.56
C ASN A 186 28.01 -27.66 -13.46
#